data_AF-A0A835XZT9-F1
#
_entry.id   AF-A0A835XZT9-F1
#
_cell.length_a   1.000
_cell.length_b   1.000
_cell.length_c   1.000
_cell.angle_alpha   90.00
_cell.angle_beta   90.00
_cell.angle_gamma   90.00
#
_symmetry.space_group_name_H-M   'P 1'
#
loop_
_entity.id
_entity.type
_entity.pdbx_description
1 polymer ?
#
loop_
_entity_poly.entity_id
_entity_poly.type
_entity_poly.pdbx_seq_one_letter_code
_entity_poly.pdbx_strand_id
1 'polypeptide(L)'
;MQLTRRCPRVASSGQRQSVRPSTRVHARPEGAMDFKAGLAAVALTAGMLLSSPSMSHAAAVVEEAVEREVMIASEKRQIEYMLQQEENARKAAILAQRKAVEAQVTTVETALQQKLTEQRANVLAAEKQGDQALAKSLRANTEVLEGKQEAVRKAAAQLGSRLDRAEMLAKAKAISDKQQVEKAAKDATDEVAEKVDRYLEKATGLQ
;
A
#
# COMPACT_ATOMS: atom_id res chain seq x y z
N MET A 1 -32.62 -35.63 48.27
CA MET A 1 -32.27 -36.26 46.97
C MET A 1 -31.01 -35.55 46.46
N GLN A 2 -29.81 -36.07 46.73
CA GLN A 2 -29.00 -36.94 45.85
C GLN A 2 -28.75 -36.28 44.47
N LEU A 3 -27.60 -35.63 44.24
CA LEU A 3 -26.27 -36.16 43.86
C LEU A 3 -26.06 -36.30 42.33
N THR A 4 -25.23 -35.39 41.81
CA THR A 4 -24.11 -35.60 40.85
C THR A 4 -24.36 -36.26 39.49
N ARG A 5 -23.77 -35.65 38.43
CA ARG A 5 -22.76 -36.23 37.51
C ARG A 5 -22.41 -35.20 36.41
N ARG A 6 -21.18 -34.67 36.41
CA ARG A 6 -20.00 -35.08 35.61
C ARG A 6 -20.06 -34.69 34.11
N CYS A 7 -19.19 -33.75 33.72
CA CYS A 7 -18.62 -33.56 32.37
C CYS A 7 -17.76 -34.80 31.96
N PRO A 8 -17.35 -35.05 30.69
CA PRO A 8 -16.40 -34.18 29.93
C PRO A 8 -16.37 -34.28 28.36
N ARG A 9 -15.52 -33.44 27.72
CA ARG A 9 -14.65 -33.69 26.50
C ARG A 9 -15.35 -34.04 25.15
N VAL A 10 -14.88 -33.75 23.94
CA VAL A 10 -13.56 -33.56 23.29
C VAL A 10 -13.75 -32.69 22.02
N ALA A 11 -12.69 -31.99 21.60
CA ALA A 11 -12.56 -31.27 20.34
C ALA A 11 -12.62 -32.18 19.08
N SER A 12 -13.08 -31.65 17.95
CA SER A 12 -12.54 -32.05 16.65
C SER A 12 -12.58 -30.91 15.64
N SER A 13 -11.38 -30.61 15.14
CA SER A 13 -11.09 -29.85 13.94
C SER A 13 -11.81 -30.42 12.72
N GLY A 14 -12.47 -29.55 11.95
CA GLY A 14 -13.09 -29.88 10.67
C GLY A 14 -12.90 -28.75 9.67
N GLN A 15 -11.74 -28.79 9.01
CA GLN A 15 -11.40 -28.15 7.74
C GLN A 15 -12.57 -27.49 6.98
N ARG A 16 -12.60 -26.16 6.94
CA ARG A 16 -13.22 -25.45 5.83
C ARG A 16 -12.19 -25.40 4.69
N GLN A 17 -12.35 -26.32 3.75
CA GLN A 17 -11.66 -26.30 2.48
C GLN A 17 -12.02 -25.01 1.73
N SER A 18 -11.03 -24.13 1.63
CA SER A 18 -10.99 -23.03 0.67
C SER A 18 -10.83 -23.61 -0.73
N VAL A 19 -11.93 -23.80 -1.45
CA VAL A 19 -11.89 -24.01 -2.91
C VAL A 19 -11.95 -22.63 -3.56
N ARG A 20 -10.80 -22.08 -3.93
CA ARG A 20 -10.72 -21.01 -4.93
C ARG A 20 -10.07 -21.60 -6.19
N PRO A 21 -10.69 -21.43 -7.37
CA PRO A 21 -10.11 -21.89 -8.62
C PRO A 21 -8.85 -21.10 -8.94
N SER A 22 -7.80 -21.83 -9.28
CA SER A 22 -6.52 -21.33 -9.76
C SER A 22 -6.70 -20.83 -11.20
N THR A 23 -6.99 -19.54 -11.37
CA THR A 23 -6.83 -18.87 -12.66
C THR A 23 -5.35 -18.64 -12.92
N ARG A 24 -4.77 -19.58 -13.66
CA ARG A 24 -3.42 -19.49 -14.23
C ARG A 24 -3.45 -18.42 -15.34
N VAL A 25 -3.16 -17.18 -14.99
CA VAL A 25 -2.87 -16.14 -15.97
C VAL A 25 -1.42 -16.34 -16.41
N HIS A 26 -1.25 -16.90 -17.60
CA HIS A 26 0.01 -16.87 -18.32
C HIS A 26 0.36 -15.41 -18.65
N ALA A 27 1.16 -14.77 -17.80
CA ALA A 27 1.90 -13.58 -18.19
C ALA A 27 3.04 -14.03 -19.11
N ARG A 28 2.86 -13.75 -20.40
CA ARG A 28 3.88 -13.81 -21.45
C ARG A 28 5.02 -12.86 -21.09
N PRO A 29 6.30 -13.29 -21.04
CA PRO A 29 7.40 -12.33 -21.04
C PRO A 29 7.64 -11.90 -22.49
N GLU A 30 7.04 -10.78 -22.90
CA GLU A 30 7.55 -10.04 -24.06
C GLU A 30 8.50 -8.96 -23.55
N GLY A 31 9.71 -8.93 -24.14
CA GLY A 31 10.72 -7.91 -23.84
C GLY A 31 11.92 -8.40 -23.07
N ALA A 32 12.48 -9.57 -23.42
CA ALA A 32 13.89 -9.85 -23.17
C ALA A 32 14.72 -8.91 -24.06
N MET A 33 15.02 -7.72 -23.55
CA MET A 33 16.13 -6.93 -24.09
C MET A 33 17.42 -7.57 -23.57
N ASP A 34 18.11 -8.22 -24.49
CA ASP A 34 19.43 -8.81 -24.34
C ASP A 34 20.45 -7.79 -23.81
N PHE A 35 20.64 -7.75 -22.49
CA PHE A 35 21.80 -7.10 -21.85
C PHE A 35 22.90 -8.08 -21.46
N LYS A 36 22.77 -9.37 -21.83
CA LYS A 36 23.73 -10.44 -21.47
C LYS A 36 24.85 -10.68 -22.46
N ALA A 37 24.87 -10.00 -23.61
CA ALA A 37 25.86 -10.24 -24.66
C ALA A 37 27.08 -9.30 -24.63
N GLY A 38 27.08 -8.23 -23.82
CA GLY A 38 28.15 -7.23 -23.83
C GLY A 38 29.37 -7.50 -22.92
N LEU A 39 29.21 -8.32 -21.87
CA LEU A 39 30.21 -8.44 -20.80
C LEU A 39 31.00 -9.76 -20.81
N ALA A 40 30.64 -10.72 -21.68
CA ALA A 40 31.32 -12.02 -21.75
C ALA A 40 32.54 -12.05 -22.70
N ALA A 41 32.73 -11.03 -23.54
CA ALA A 41 33.81 -11.02 -24.54
C ALA A 41 35.17 -10.55 -23.98
N VAL A 42 35.22 -9.92 -22.81
CA VAL A 42 36.48 -9.43 -22.21
C VAL A 42 37.14 -10.48 -21.30
N ALA A 43 36.39 -11.48 -20.82
CA ALA A 43 36.90 -12.49 -19.90
C ALA A 43 37.73 -13.60 -20.58
N LEU A 44 37.58 -13.82 -21.89
CA LEU A 44 38.25 -14.95 -22.58
C LEU A 44 39.55 -14.58 -23.31
N THR A 45 39.87 -13.30 -23.46
CA THR A 45 41.16 -12.84 -24.03
C THR A 45 42.19 -12.47 -22.97
N ALA A 46 41.92 -12.72 -21.69
CA ALA A 46 42.88 -12.54 -20.59
C ALA A 46 43.69 -13.81 -20.26
N GLY A 47 43.41 -14.95 -20.91
CA GLY A 47 44.05 -16.24 -20.62
C GLY A 47 45.45 -16.46 -21.21
N MET A 48 45.98 -15.56 -22.05
CA MET A 48 47.27 -15.76 -22.75
C MET A 48 48.34 -14.67 -22.52
N LEU A 49 48.20 -13.83 -21.50
CA LEU A 49 49.24 -12.88 -21.07
C LEU A 49 49.55 -13.01 -19.57
N LEU A 50 49.62 -14.25 -19.09
CA LEU A 50 50.04 -14.60 -17.73
C LEU A 50 51.56 -14.55 -17.58
N SER A 51 52.11 -13.34 -17.49
CA SER A 51 53.42 -13.14 -16.85
C SER A 51 53.57 -11.69 -16.36
N SER A 52 52.69 -11.26 -15.45
CA SER A 52 52.93 -10.08 -14.62
C SER A 52 52.12 -10.16 -13.30
N PRO A 53 52.73 -9.91 -12.13
CA PRO A 53 52.07 -9.98 -10.83
C PRO A 53 50.95 -8.95 -10.61
N SER A 54 50.79 -7.96 -11.51
CA SER A 54 49.74 -6.94 -11.51
C SER A 54 48.34 -7.43 -11.90
N MET A 55 48.21 -8.61 -12.55
CA MET A 55 46.91 -9.12 -13.01
C MET A 55 46.08 -9.84 -11.93
N SER A 56 46.70 -10.36 -10.85
CA SER A 56 45.94 -11.00 -9.75
C SER A 56 45.10 -10.01 -8.97
N HIS A 57 45.58 -8.77 -8.80
CA HIS A 57 44.86 -7.71 -8.12
C HIS A 57 43.76 -7.12 -9.01
N ALA A 58 43.93 -7.13 -10.34
CA ALA A 58 42.88 -6.70 -11.27
C ALA A 58 41.68 -7.64 -11.28
N ALA A 59 41.91 -8.96 -11.25
CA ALA A 59 40.84 -9.95 -11.11
C ALA A 59 40.10 -9.79 -9.77
N ALA A 60 40.83 -9.57 -8.67
CA ALA A 60 40.24 -9.36 -7.35
C ALA A 60 39.37 -8.09 -7.26
N VAL A 61 39.78 -6.99 -7.91
CA VAL A 61 39.00 -5.72 -7.93
C VAL A 61 37.72 -5.86 -8.77
N VAL A 62 37.77 -6.61 -9.87
CA VAL A 62 36.57 -6.90 -10.69
C VAL A 62 35.61 -7.83 -9.94
N GLU A 63 36.12 -8.88 -9.27
CA GLU A 63 35.29 -9.75 -8.43
C GLU A 63 34.64 -8.98 -7.28
N GLU A 64 35.39 -8.11 -6.58
CA GLU A 64 34.83 -7.26 -5.52
C GLU A 64 33.77 -6.28 -6.05
N ALA A 65 33.96 -5.73 -7.25
CA ALA A 65 32.96 -4.86 -7.88
C ALA A 65 31.67 -5.62 -8.21
N VAL A 66 31.77 -6.83 -8.77
CA VAL A 66 30.61 -7.69 -9.05
C VAL A 66 29.89 -8.08 -7.74
N GLU A 67 30.62 -8.42 -6.69
CA GLU A 67 30.03 -8.71 -5.38
C GLU A 67 29.28 -7.49 -4.82
N ARG A 68 29.86 -6.29 -4.93
CA ARG A 68 29.21 -5.04 -4.51
C ARG A 68 27.97 -4.72 -5.34
N GLU A 69 27.99 -4.90 -6.66
CA GLU A 69 26.81 -4.71 -7.51
C GLU A 69 25.67 -5.68 -7.15
N VAL A 70 26.01 -6.95 -6.88
CA VAL A 70 25.03 -7.95 -6.42
C VAL A 70 24.44 -7.54 -5.06
N MET A 71 25.27 -7.03 -4.14
CA MET A 71 24.79 -6.51 -2.86
C MET A 71 23.85 -5.31 -3.05
N ILE A 72 24.23 -4.30 -3.85
CA ILE A 72 23.40 -3.13 -4.15
C ILE A 72 22.05 -3.54 -4.75
N ALA A 73 22.06 -4.49 -5.69
CA ALA A 73 20.83 -5.02 -6.28
C ALA A 73 19.95 -5.76 -5.25
N SER A 74 20.56 -6.48 -4.31
CA SER A 74 19.84 -7.17 -3.24
C SER A 74 19.21 -6.20 -2.23
N GLU A 75 19.95 -5.16 -1.82
CA GLU A 75 19.49 -4.13 -0.89
C GLU A 75 18.36 -3.30 -1.51
N LYS A 76 18.50 -2.93 -2.79
CA LYS A 76 17.44 -2.26 -3.56
C LYS A 76 16.13 -3.07 -3.51
N ARG A 77 16.20 -4.37 -3.81
CA ARG A 77 15.01 -5.26 -3.78
C ARG A 77 14.40 -5.34 -2.38
N GLN A 78 15.24 -5.38 -1.33
CA GLN A 78 14.76 -5.43 0.05
C GLN A 78 14.04 -4.13 0.43
N ILE A 79 14.61 -2.98 0.08
CA ILE A 79 14.00 -1.67 0.34
C ILE A 79 12.69 -1.51 -0.44
N GLU A 80 12.66 -1.90 -1.72
CA GLU A 80 11.44 -1.88 -2.54
C GLU A 80 10.32 -2.75 -1.93
N TYR A 81 10.67 -3.94 -1.43
CA TYR A 81 9.73 -4.82 -0.75
C TYR A 81 9.15 -4.16 0.51
N MET A 82 10.00 -3.53 1.33
CA MET A 82 9.55 -2.79 2.52
C MET A 82 8.63 -1.63 2.16
N LEU A 83 8.98 -0.82 1.16
CA LEU A 83 8.14 0.27 0.68
C LEU A 83 6.79 -0.22 0.17
N GLN A 84 6.74 -1.38 -0.48
CA GLN A 84 5.48 -1.99 -0.93
C GLN A 84 4.61 -2.46 0.25
N GLN A 85 5.22 -3.03 1.29
CA GLN A 85 4.49 -3.40 2.51
C GLN A 85 3.89 -2.18 3.21
N GLU A 86 4.64 -1.09 3.31
CA GLU A 86 4.14 0.17 3.85
C GLU A 86 2.99 0.74 3.01
N GLU A 87 3.10 0.70 1.69
CA GLU A 87 2.05 1.17 0.78
C GLU A 87 0.75 0.38 0.98
N ASN A 88 0.85 -0.94 1.12
CA ASN A 88 -0.30 -1.81 1.39
C ASN A 88 -0.93 -1.54 2.75
N ALA A 89 -0.12 -1.36 3.80
CA ALA A 89 -0.61 -1.02 5.13
C ALA A 89 -1.34 0.33 5.15
N ARG A 90 -0.78 1.35 4.48
CA ARG A 90 -1.41 2.68 4.35
C ARG A 90 -2.72 2.61 3.57
N LYS A 91 -2.76 1.89 2.45
CA LYS A 91 -4.00 1.68 1.67
C LYS A 91 -5.08 1.00 2.51
N ALA A 92 -4.72 -0.04 3.27
CA ALA A 92 -5.65 -0.73 4.16
C ALA A 92 -6.19 0.20 5.25
N ALA A 93 -5.35 1.05 5.85
CA ALA A 93 -5.77 2.03 6.84
C ALA A 93 -6.77 3.05 6.28
N ILE A 94 -6.51 3.60 5.08
CA ILE A 94 -7.43 4.54 4.41
C ILE A 94 -8.78 3.87 4.10
N LEU A 95 -8.76 2.63 3.60
CA LEU A 95 -9.99 1.87 3.32
C LEU A 95 -10.78 1.57 4.60
N ALA A 96 -10.11 1.24 5.70
CA ALA A 96 -10.75 1.04 6.99
C ALA A 96 -11.41 2.34 7.48
N GLN A 97 -10.73 3.49 7.34
CA GLN A 97 -11.29 4.79 7.68
C GLN A 97 -12.51 5.15 6.83
N ARG A 98 -12.47 4.90 5.51
CA ARG A 98 -13.64 5.10 4.63
C ARG A 98 -14.85 4.30 5.13
N LYS A 99 -14.67 3.01 5.38
CA LYS A 99 -15.75 2.14 5.87
C LYS A 99 -16.28 2.58 7.23
N ALA A 100 -15.40 3.03 8.13
CA ALA A 100 -15.81 3.54 9.44
C ALA A 100 -16.65 4.80 9.31
N VAL A 101 -16.24 5.75 8.45
CA VAL A 101 -17.00 6.98 8.18
C VAL A 101 -18.34 6.65 7.52
N GLU A 102 -18.36 5.78 6.52
CA GLU A 102 -19.59 5.33 5.86
C GLU A 102 -20.57 4.72 6.88
N ALA A 103 -20.12 3.80 7.72
CA ALA A 103 -20.96 3.18 8.75
C ALA A 103 -21.51 4.20 9.76
N GLN A 104 -20.69 5.17 10.17
CA GLN A 104 -21.13 6.25 11.06
C GLN A 104 -22.18 7.14 10.41
N VAL A 105 -21.97 7.54 9.15
CA VAL A 105 -22.92 8.35 8.37
C VAL A 105 -24.24 7.60 8.23
N THR A 106 -24.23 6.34 7.83
CA THR A 106 -25.45 5.52 7.70
C THR A 106 -26.19 5.40 9.03
N THR A 107 -25.48 5.20 10.14
CA THR A 107 -26.09 5.10 11.48
C THR A 107 -26.77 6.41 11.87
N VAL A 108 -26.09 7.54 11.67
CA VAL A 108 -26.64 8.88 11.99
C VAL A 108 -27.81 9.23 11.08
N GLU A 109 -27.71 8.95 9.77
CA GLU A 109 -28.79 9.18 8.81
C GLU A 109 -30.03 8.34 9.14
N THR A 110 -29.85 7.06 9.49
CA THR A 110 -30.97 6.19 9.90
C THR A 110 -31.65 6.72 11.16
N ALA A 111 -30.88 7.13 12.17
CA ALA A 111 -31.42 7.70 13.40
C ALA A 111 -32.16 9.03 13.16
N LEU A 112 -31.62 9.89 12.27
CA LEU A 112 -32.29 11.15 11.89
C LEU A 112 -33.57 10.88 11.11
N GLN A 113 -33.56 9.91 10.19
CA GLN A 113 -34.74 9.57 9.40
C GLN A 113 -35.86 9.00 10.26
N GLN A 114 -35.54 8.14 11.24
CA GLN A 114 -36.50 7.67 12.25
C GLN A 114 -37.13 8.84 13.01
N LYS A 115 -36.31 9.77 13.52
CA LYS A 115 -36.79 10.97 14.23
C LYS A 115 -37.67 11.87 13.36
N LEU A 116 -37.34 12.04 12.08
CA LEU A 116 -38.17 12.80 11.14
C LEU A 116 -39.52 12.13 10.92
N THR A 117 -39.56 10.80 10.79
CA THR A 117 -40.81 10.06 10.66
C THR A 117 -41.67 10.19 11.92
N GLU A 118 -41.08 10.09 13.11
CA GLU A 118 -41.77 10.30 14.39
C GLU A 118 -42.31 11.74 14.52
N GLN A 119 -41.48 12.75 14.22
CA GLN A 119 -41.88 14.16 14.26
C GLN A 119 -43.04 14.45 13.29
N ARG A 120 -42.98 13.94 12.06
CA ARG A 120 -44.07 14.10 11.07
C ARG A 120 -45.35 13.42 11.52
N ALA A 121 -45.27 12.25 12.14
CA ALA A 121 -46.43 11.59 12.73
C ALA A 121 -47.04 12.42 13.88
N ASN A 122 -46.19 13.02 14.73
CA ASN A 122 -46.63 13.88 15.82
C ASN A 122 -47.26 15.19 15.33
N VAL A 123 -46.75 15.79 14.24
CA VAL A 123 -47.38 16.95 13.58
C VAL A 123 -48.80 16.59 13.15
N LEU A 124 -48.97 15.48 12.43
CA LEU A 124 -50.28 15.03 11.96
C LEU A 124 -51.23 14.70 13.12
N ALA A 125 -50.72 14.16 14.23
CA ALA A 125 -51.52 13.90 15.42
C ALA A 125 -52.00 15.20 16.09
N ALA A 126 -51.11 16.18 16.25
CA ALA A 126 -51.45 17.49 16.82
C ALA A 126 -52.46 18.26 15.95
N GLU A 127 -52.31 18.19 14.63
CA GLU A 127 -53.27 18.78 13.67
C GLU A 127 -54.66 18.15 13.79
N LYS A 128 -54.74 16.82 13.90
CA LYS A 128 -56.02 16.10 14.10
C LYS A 128 -56.67 16.43 15.45
N GLN A 129 -55.88 16.77 16.46
CA GLN A 129 -56.36 17.19 17.78
C GLN A 129 -56.72 18.69 17.83
N GLY A 130 -56.46 19.45 16.76
CA GLY A 130 -56.71 20.89 16.70
C GLY A 130 -55.69 21.75 17.45
N ASP A 131 -54.60 21.17 17.96
CA ASP A 131 -53.56 21.91 18.67
C ASP A 131 -52.55 22.53 17.68
N GLN A 132 -52.91 23.72 17.18
CA GLN A 132 -52.10 24.43 16.20
C GLN A 132 -50.77 24.97 16.77
N ALA A 133 -50.69 25.24 18.07
CA ALA A 133 -49.46 25.72 18.69
C ALA A 133 -48.43 24.61 18.75
N LEU A 134 -48.84 23.41 19.19
CA LEU A 134 -48.00 22.23 19.19
C LEU A 134 -47.58 21.84 17.77
N ALA A 135 -48.50 21.81 16.81
CA ALA A 135 -48.20 21.49 15.41
C ALA A 135 -47.14 22.44 14.81
N LYS A 136 -47.23 23.75 15.07
CA LYS A 136 -46.21 24.72 14.63
C LYS A 136 -44.84 24.45 15.25
N SER A 137 -44.79 24.16 16.55
CA SER A 137 -43.53 23.84 17.23
C SER A 137 -42.86 22.57 16.68
N LEU A 138 -43.64 21.55 16.36
CA LEU A 138 -43.16 20.30 15.78
C LEU A 138 -42.69 20.47 14.33
N ARG A 139 -43.36 21.31 13.54
CA ARG A 139 -42.88 21.67 12.19
C ARG A 139 -41.53 22.39 12.24
N ALA A 140 -41.36 23.36 13.14
CA ALA A 140 -40.08 24.04 13.33
C ALA A 140 -38.96 23.05 13.75
N ASN A 141 -39.27 22.11 14.64
CA ASN A 141 -38.33 21.05 15.02
C ASN A 141 -37.99 20.11 13.85
N THR A 142 -38.94 19.84 12.96
CA THR A 142 -38.73 19.05 11.74
C THR A 142 -37.74 19.76 10.81
N GLU A 143 -37.90 21.06 10.59
CA GLU A 143 -36.97 21.87 9.77
C GLU A 143 -35.54 21.85 10.34
N VAL A 144 -35.39 21.94 11.67
CA VAL A 144 -34.08 21.82 12.33
C VAL A 144 -33.46 20.43 12.11
N LEU A 145 -34.25 19.36 12.16
CA LEU A 145 -33.76 17.99 11.92
C LEU A 145 -33.36 17.79 10.46
N GLU A 146 -34.11 18.33 9.49
CA GLU A 146 -33.76 18.32 8.07
C GLU A 146 -32.45 19.09 7.82
N GLY A 147 -32.28 20.26 8.45
CA GLY A 147 -31.02 21.01 8.40
C GLY A 147 -29.83 20.23 8.98
N LYS A 148 -30.03 19.46 10.06
CA LYS A 148 -29.01 18.57 10.62
C LYS A 148 -28.66 17.43 9.67
N GLN A 149 -29.65 16.85 8.98
CA GLN A 149 -29.41 15.80 7.99
C GLN A 149 -28.56 16.32 6.82
N GLU A 150 -28.84 17.51 6.30
CA GLU A 150 -28.01 18.14 5.28
C GLU A 150 -26.59 18.44 5.78
N ALA A 151 -26.45 18.92 7.02
CA ALA A 151 -25.16 19.18 7.62
C ALA A 151 -24.30 17.91 7.74
N VAL A 152 -24.91 16.78 8.13
CA VAL A 152 -24.24 15.47 8.19
C VAL A 152 -23.76 15.04 6.80
N ARG A 153 -24.58 15.20 5.76
CA ARG A 153 -24.20 14.88 4.37
C ARG A 153 -23.06 15.76 3.86
N LYS A 154 -23.10 17.07 4.14
CA LYS A 154 -22.01 17.99 3.79
C LYS A 154 -20.72 17.62 4.52
N ALA A 155 -20.79 17.30 5.81
CA ALA A 155 -19.63 16.86 6.59
C ALA A 155 -19.06 15.54 6.05
N ALA A 156 -19.91 14.58 5.70
CA ALA A 156 -19.51 13.32 5.08
C ALA A 156 -18.77 13.55 3.75
N ALA A 157 -19.28 14.44 2.89
CA ALA A 157 -18.63 14.80 1.62
C ALA A 157 -17.25 15.46 1.85
N GLN A 158 -17.14 16.36 2.84
CA GLN A 158 -15.86 16.98 3.20
C GLN A 158 -14.85 15.95 3.74
N LEU A 159 -15.29 15.00 4.56
CA LEU A 159 -14.45 13.91 5.05
C LEU A 159 -13.99 13.01 3.89
N GLY A 160 -14.89 12.65 2.97
CA GLY A 160 -14.56 11.90 1.77
C GLY A 160 -13.45 12.59 0.94
N SER A 161 -13.61 13.88 0.67
CA SER A 161 -12.61 14.67 -0.07
C SER A 161 -11.25 14.73 0.64
N ARG A 162 -11.24 14.81 1.98
CA ARG A 162 -9.99 14.77 2.77
C ARG A 162 -9.31 13.40 2.67
N LEU A 163 -10.08 12.31 2.70
CA LEU A 163 -9.55 10.96 2.52
C LEU A 163 -9.01 10.75 1.10
N ASP A 164 -9.68 11.27 0.07
CA ASP A 164 -9.18 11.23 -1.32
C ASP A 164 -7.85 11.99 -1.46
N ARG A 165 -7.75 13.17 -0.85
CA ARG A 165 -6.50 13.95 -0.83
C ARG A 165 -5.39 13.21 -0.09
N ALA A 166 -5.69 12.59 1.05
CA ALA A 166 -4.71 11.79 1.79
C ALA A 166 -4.20 10.60 0.96
N GLU A 167 -5.09 9.95 0.21
CA GLU A 167 -4.73 8.87 -0.71
C GLU A 167 -3.82 9.35 -1.85
N MET A 168 -4.15 10.49 -2.46
CA MET A 168 -3.32 11.12 -3.50
C MET A 168 -1.92 11.48 -2.99
N LEU A 169 -1.83 12.10 -1.80
CA LEU A 169 -0.55 12.43 -1.18
C LEU A 169 0.26 11.18 -0.83
N ALA A 170 -0.38 10.12 -0.35
CA ALA A 170 0.28 8.86 -0.05
C ALA A 170 0.84 8.20 -1.34
N LYS A 171 0.09 8.23 -2.44
CA LYS A 171 0.56 7.75 -3.76
C LYS A 171 1.74 8.57 -4.27
N ALA A 172 1.65 9.89 -4.19
CA ALA A 172 2.74 10.79 -4.61
C ALA A 172 4.02 10.54 -3.81
N LYS A 173 3.89 10.36 -2.48
CA LYS A 173 5.03 10.00 -1.63
C LYS A 173 5.62 8.65 -2.01
N ALA A 174 4.79 7.62 -2.22
CA ALA A 174 5.27 6.29 -2.62
C ALA A 174 6.04 6.31 -3.96
N ILE A 175 5.62 7.15 -4.91
CA ILE A 175 6.34 7.35 -6.18
C ILE A 175 7.69 8.04 -5.92
N SER A 176 7.70 9.10 -5.11
CA SER A 176 8.94 9.82 -4.76
C SER A 176 9.93 8.92 -4.03
N ASP A 177 9.48 8.12 -3.06
CA ASP A 177 10.33 7.20 -2.30
C ASP A 177 10.96 6.15 -3.24
N LYS A 178 10.18 5.59 -4.18
CA LYS A 178 10.71 4.65 -5.21
C LYS A 178 11.75 5.30 -6.11
N GLN A 179 11.48 6.53 -6.59
CA GLN A 179 12.43 7.28 -7.43
C GLN A 179 13.73 7.59 -6.68
N GLN A 180 13.66 7.89 -5.38
CA GLN A 180 14.86 8.13 -4.55
C GLN A 180 15.70 6.85 -4.39
N VAL A 181 15.05 5.70 -4.15
CA VAL A 181 15.75 4.41 -4.07
C VAL A 181 16.39 4.05 -5.40
N GLU A 182 15.68 4.25 -6.52
CA GLU A 182 16.21 3.99 -7.85
C GLU A 182 17.42 4.88 -8.16
N LYS A 183 17.34 6.17 -7.84
CA LYS A 183 18.44 7.11 -8.01
C LYS A 183 19.64 6.72 -7.13
N ALA A 184 19.43 6.44 -5.85
CA ALA A 184 20.50 6.07 -4.94
C ALA A 184 21.20 4.77 -5.36
N ALA A 185 20.44 3.77 -5.82
CA ALA A 185 21.02 2.53 -6.32
C ALA A 185 21.83 2.76 -7.61
N LYS A 186 21.36 3.66 -8.49
CA LYS A 186 22.09 4.03 -9.71
C LYS A 186 23.38 4.76 -9.37
N ASP A 187 23.32 5.80 -8.53
CA ASP A 187 24.49 6.57 -8.11
C ASP A 187 25.55 5.65 -7.47
N ALA A 188 25.12 4.66 -6.66
CA ALA A 188 26.02 3.67 -6.05
C ALA A 188 26.63 2.70 -7.07
N THR A 189 25.88 2.30 -8.09
CA THR A 189 26.38 1.43 -9.18
C THR A 189 27.37 2.19 -10.06
N ASP A 190 27.05 3.43 -10.40
CA ASP A 190 27.93 4.32 -11.19
C ASP A 190 29.25 4.58 -10.43
N GLU A 191 29.22 4.74 -9.11
CA GLU A 191 30.44 4.87 -8.28
C GLU A 191 31.32 3.61 -8.30
N VAL A 192 30.71 2.41 -8.32
CA VAL A 192 31.45 1.14 -8.46
C VAL A 192 32.11 1.07 -9.84
N ALA A 193 31.36 1.39 -10.90
CA ALA A 193 31.88 1.41 -12.27
C ALA A 193 33.07 2.39 -12.41
N GLU A 194 32.94 3.62 -11.92
CA GLU A 194 34.03 4.60 -11.96
C GLU A 194 35.29 4.14 -11.22
N LYS A 195 35.14 3.42 -10.09
CA LYS A 195 36.29 2.87 -9.34
C LYS A 195 36.99 1.77 -10.12
N VAL A 196 36.23 0.92 -10.80
CA VAL A 196 36.77 -0.12 -11.69
C VAL A 196 37.50 0.52 -12.87
N ASP A 197 36.89 1.51 -13.53
CA ASP A 197 37.49 2.21 -14.67
C ASP A 197 38.80 2.90 -14.28
N ARG A 198 38.80 3.68 -13.18
CA ARG A 198 40.02 4.32 -12.67
C ARG A 198 41.10 3.32 -12.28
N TYR A 199 40.73 2.13 -11.81
CA TYR A 199 41.69 1.08 -11.50
C TYR A 199 42.28 0.50 -12.80
N LEU A 200 41.45 0.23 -13.81
CA LEU A 200 41.89 -0.29 -15.11
C LEU A 200 42.81 0.71 -15.84
N GLU A 201 42.51 2.01 -15.82
CA GLU A 201 43.37 3.06 -16.38
C GLU A 201 44.75 3.08 -15.70
N LYS A 202 44.79 3.03 -14.36
CA LYS A 202 46.04 2.98 -13.59
C LYS A 202 46.83 1.68 -13.85
N ALA A 203 46.15 0.56 -14.03
CA ALA A 203 46.77 -0.74 -14.24
C ALA A 203 47.32 -0.92 -15.67
N THR A 204 46.68 -0.30 -16.66
CA THR A 204 47.06 -0.41 -18.09
C THR A 204 48.08 0.65 -18.53
N GLY A 205 48.32 1.69 -17.74
CA GLY A 205 49.33 2.72 -18.03
C GLY A 205 48.98 3.60 -19.23
N LEU A 206 47.73 3.58 -19.69
CA LEU A 206 47.20 4.48 -20.72
C LEU A 206 46.98 5.87 -20.08
N GLN A 207 47.94 6.77 -20.28
CA GLN A 207 47.75 8.22 -20.15
C GLN A 207 47.55 8.85 -21.52
#